data_AF-A0A662C1T9-F1
#
_entry.id   AF-A0A662C1T9-F1
#
_cell.length_a   1.000
_cell.length_b   1.000
_cell.length_c   1.000
_cell.angle_alpha   90.00
_cell.angle_beta   90.00
_cell.angle_gamma   90.00
#
_symmetry.space_group_name_H-M   'P 1'
#
loop_
_entity.id
_entity.type
_entity.pdbx_description
1 polymer ?
#
loop_
_entity_poly.entity_id
_entity_poly.type
_entity_poly.pdbx_seq_one_letter_code
_entity_poly.pdbx_strand_id
1 'polypeptide(L)'
;MNHKKREQPKEKTSLHPRNKNRERYNFKELIDCCPELAQFVKQNIYNDESIDFANPKAVKELNKALLHYHYSISFWDVPQNYLIPPIPGRADYIHHIADLLRQNNYGKIPTGSKIKCLDIGVGANCIYPIIGNKEYGWSFIGSDID
;
A
#
# COMPACT_ATOMS: atom_id res chain seq x y z
N MET A 1 4.87 8.25 -33.60
CA MET A 1 5.89 7.47 -32.88
C MET A 1 5.28 6.14 -32.48
N ASN A 2 5.87 5.02 -32.87
CA ASN A 2 5.33 3.70 -32.58
C ASN A 2 5.66 3.35 -31.12
N HIS A 3 4.72 3.59 -30.20
CA HIS A 3 4.90 3.25 -28.79
C HIS A 3 4.88 1.72 -28.64
N LYS A 4 6.05 1.08 -28.77
CA LYS A 4 6.20 -0.36 -28.55
C LYS A 4 5.76 -0.67 -27.11
N LYS A 5 4.73 -1.52 -26.93
CA LYS A 5 4.28 -1.98 -25.61
C LYS A 5 5.46 -2.68 -24.93
N ARG A 6 6.03 -2.08 -23.89
CA ARG A 6 7.03 -2.75 -23.06
C ARG A 6 6.26 -3.80 -22.26
N GLU A 7 6.60 -5.07 -22.43
CA GLU A 7 6.03 -6.13 -21.62
C GLU A 7 6.42 -5.87 -20.16
N GLN A 8 5.48 -5.34 -19.39
CA GLN A 8 5.69 -5.17 -17.96
C GLN A 8 5.50 -6.53 -17.30
N PRO A 9 6.44 -6.95 -16.43
CA PRO A 9 6.39 -8.24 -15.79
C PRO A 9 5.08 -8.41 -15.02
N LYS A 10 4.59 -9.66 -14.93
CA LYS A 10 3.36 -9.99 -14.19
C LYS A 10 3.50 -9.66 -12.69
N GLU A 11 4.73 -9.69 -12.19
CA GLU A 11 5.08 -9.43 -10.80
C GLU A 11 6.20 -8.38 -10.70
N LYS A 12 6.06 -7.45 -9.76
CA LYS A 12 7.07 -6.45 -9.40
C LYS A 12 8.13 -7.11 -8.51
N THR A 13 9.18 -7.63 -9.11
CA THR A 13 10.31 -8.26 -8.40
C THR A 13 11.15 -7.28 -7.58
N SER A 14 10.98 -5.97 -7.80
CA SER A 14 11.62 -4.92 -7.01
C SER A 14 11.01 -4.76 -5.61
N LEU A 15 9.79 -5.24 -5.39
CA LEU A 15 9.15 -5.22 -4.08
C LEU A 15 9.52 -6.49 -3.31
N HIS A 16 9.61 -6.34 -2.00
CA HIS A 16 9.87 -7.38 -1.02
C HIS A 16 8.94 -8.59 -1.24
N PRO A 17 9.44 -9.85 -1.17
CA PRO A 17 8.66 -11.06 -1.50
C PRO A 17 7.32 -11.22 -0.78
N ARG A 18 7.24 -10.77 0.48
CA ARG A 18 6.03 -10.78 1.33
C ARG A 18 5.00 -9.69 0.99
N ASN A 19 5.31 -8.76 0.10
CA ASN A 19 4.42 -7.66 -0.26
C ASN A 19 3.22 -8.17 -1.07
N LYS A 20 2.00 -7.93 -0.58
CA LYS A 20 0.75 -8.34 -1.24
C LYS A 20 0.49 -7.63 -2.57
N ASN A 21 1.19 -6.53 -2.84
CA ASN A 21 0.96 -5.66 -4.01
C ASN A 21 1.97 -5.90 -5.15
N ARG A 22 2.62 -7.07 -5.15
CA ARG A 22 3.62 -7.46 -6.16
C ARG A 22 2.99 -7.70 -7.52
N GLU A 23 1.78 -8.24 -7.56
CA GLU A 23 1.07 -8.50 -8.81
C GLU A 23 0.48 -7.22 -9.41
N ARG A 24 -0.02 -7.35 -10.64
CA ARG A 24 -0.85 -6.30 -11.24
C ARG A 24 -2.16 -6.17 -10.46
N TYR A 25 -2.69 -4.96 -10.40
CA TYR A 25 -3.97 -4.73 -9.75
C TYR A 25 -5.09 -5.46 -10.48
N ASN A 26 -5.83 -6.27 -9.73
CA ASN A 26 -7.08 -6.83 -10.18
C ASN A 26 -8.19 -5.82 -9.92
N PHE A 27 -8.42 -4.92 -10.87
CA PHE A 27 -9.39 -3.83 -10.70
C PHE A 27 -10.81 -4.33 -10.46
N LYS A 28 -11.17 -5.52 -10.97
CA LYS A 28 -12.46 -6.15 -10.68
C LYS A 28 -12.64 -6.37 -9.17
N GLU A 29 -11.69 -7.06 -8.52
CA GLU A 29 -11.76 -7.33 -7.09
C GLU A 29 -11.67 -6.05 -6.24
N LEU A 30 -10.86 -5.08 -6.68
CA LEU A 30 -10.74 -3.80 -5.99
C LEU A 30 -12.03 -2.97 -6.08
N ILE A 31 -12.71 -2.99 -7.24
CA ILE A 31 -14.01 -2.33 -7.43
C ILE A 31 -15.10 -3.05 -6.63
N ASP A 32 -15.06 -4.38 -6.55
CA ASP A 32 -16.02 -5.16 -5.77
C ASP A 32 -16.01 -4.76 -4.29
N CYS A 33 -14.85 -4.43 -3.72
CA CYS A 33 -14.75 -3.93 -2.33
C CYS A 33 -14.86 -2.40 -2.18
N CYS A 34 -14.62 -1.63 -3.25
CA CYS A 34 -14.65 -0.17 -3.25
C CYS A 34 -15.23 0.33 -4.59
N PRO A 35 -16.57 0.37 -4.73
CA PRO A 35 -17.24 0.71 -5.99
C PRO A 35 -16.87 2.09 -6.53
N GLU A 36 -16.52 3.04 -5.66
CA GLU A 36 -16.11 4.40 -6.01
C GLU A 36 -14.85 4.45 -6.87
N LEU A 37 -14.01 3.41 -6.83
CA LEU A 37 -12.83 3.29 -7.68
C LEU A 37 -13.19 3.20 -9.17
N ALA A 38 -14.35 2.61 -9.51
CA ALA A 38 -14.74 2.32 -10.89
C ALA A 38 -14.73 3.57 -11.80
N GLN A 39 -15.11 4.73 -11.27
CA GLN A 39 -15.13 5.99 -12.04
C GLN A 39 -13.74 6.46 -12.49
N PHE A 40 -12.69 5.97 -11.85
CA PHE A 40 -11.30 6.34 -12.12
C PHE A 40 -10.56 5.31 -12.98
N VAL A 41 -11.10 4.10 -13.12
CA VAL A 41 -10.47 3.02 -13.90
C VAL A 41 -10.78 3.20 -15.39
N LYS A 42 -9.72 3.19 -16.21
CA LYS A 42 -9.79 3.33 -17.66
C LYS A 42 -8.75 2.44 -18.32
N GLN A 43 -8.98 2.07 -19.57
CA GLN A 43 -7.95 1.41 -20.37
C GLN A 43 -6.86 2.41 -20.74
N ASN A 44 -5.61 2.00 -20.61
CA ASN A 44 -4.47 2.75 -21.10
C ASN A 44 -4.28 2.53 -22.62
N ILE A 45 -3.26 3.18 -23.21
CA ILE A 45 -2.91 3.07 -24.64
C ILE A 45 -2.56 1.63 -25.10
N TYR A 46 -2.46 0.68 -24.17
CA TYR A 46 -2.13 -0.71 -24.41
C TYR A 46 -3.29 -1.66 -24.08
N ASN A 47 -4.51 -1.12 -23.89
CA ASN A 47 -5.73 -1.81 -23.49
C ASN A 47 -5.66 -2.52 -22.13
N ASP A 48 -4.69 -2.17 -21.28
CA ASP A 48 -4.65 -2.65 -19.89
C ASP A 48 -5.41 -1.67 -19.00
N GLU A 49 -6.22 -2.16 -18.05
CA GLU A 49 -6.88 -1.32 -17.05
C GLU A 49 -5.85 -0.60 -16.17
N SER A 50 -6.10 0.67 -15.91
CA SER A 50 -5.24 1.54 -15.10
C SER A 50 -6.05 2.71 -14.54
N ILE A 51 -5.44 3.46 -13.64
CA ILE A 51 -5.90 4.81 -13.26
C ILE A 51 -4.93 5.86 -13.79
N ASP A 52 -5.34 7.13 -13.72
CA ASP A 52 -4.42 8.26 -13.84
C ASP A 52 -3.71 8.50 -12.49
N PHE A 53 -2.44 8.11 -12.42
CA PHE A 53 -1.62 8.28 -11.21
C PHE A 53 -1.23 9.73 -10.92
N ALA A 54 -1.47 10.67 -11.84
CA ALA A 54 -1.32 12.11 -11.60
C ALA A 54 -2.58 12.71 -10.96
N ASN A 55 -3.72 12.00 -10.95
CA ASN A 55 -4.95 12.44 -10.31
C ASN A 55 -4.99 12.03 -8.83
N PRO A 56 -4.90 12.96 -7.87
CA PRO A 56 -4.86 12.62 -6.44
C PRO A 56 -6.11 11.88 -5.95
N LYS A 57 -7.29 12.17 -6.54
CA LYS A 57 -8.54 11.48 -6.17
C LYS A 57 -8.53 10.02 -6.62
N ALA A 58 -8.04 9.75 -7.84
CA ALA A 58 -7.89 8.40 -8.34
C ALA A 58 -6.91 7.58 -7.48
N VAL A 59 -5.77 8.18 -7.12
CA VAL A 59 -4.77 7.55 -6.23
C VAL A 59 -5.37 7.27 -4.85
N LYS A 60 -6.17 8.20 -4.31
CA LYS A 60 -6.86 8.04 -3.03
C LYS A 60 -7.80 6.82 -3.04
N GLU A 61 -8.67 6.72 -4.04
CA GLU A 61 -9.63 5.61 -4.14
C GLU A 61 -8.93 4.28 -4.41
N LEU A 62 -7.86 4.26 -5.21
CA LEU A 62 -7.05 3.06 -5.39
C LEU A 62 -6.44 2.61 -4.05
N ASN A 63 -5.87 3.55 -3.29
CA ASN A 63 -5.27 3.24 -1.99
C ASN A 63 -6.31 2.73 -0.97
N LYS A 64 -7.52 3.31 -0.94
CA LYS A 64 -8.63 2.82 -0.14
C LYS A 64 -8.98 1.37 -0.50
N ALA A 65 -9.12 1.08 -1.79
CA ALA A 65 -9.42 -0.28 -2.26
C ALA A 65 -8.32 -1.27 -1.88
N LEU A 66 -7.04 -0.90 -2.03
CA LEU A 66 -5.91 -1.74 -1.63
C LEU A 66 -5.89 -2.00 -0.12
N LEU A 67 -6.16 -0.98 0.70
CA LEU A 67 -6.25 -1.10 2.15
C LEU A 67 -7.41 -1.99 2.58
N HIS A 68 -8.56 -1.87 1.93
CA HIS A 68 -9.72 -2.73 2.18
C HIS A 68 -9.40 -4.17 1.80
N TYR A 69 -9.00 -4.40 0.55
CA TYR A 69 -8.81 -5.72 -0.02
C TYR A 69 -7.68 -6.52 0.66
N HIS A 70 -6.50 -5.92 0.84
CA HIS A 70 -5.33 -6.64 1.37
C HIS A 70 -5.17 -6.59 2.89
N TYR A 71 -5.78 -5.62 3.56
CA TYR A 71 -5.54 -5.34 4.98
C TYR A 71 -6.83 -5.28 5.81
N SER A 72 -8.00 -5.48 5.19
CA SER A 72 -9.31 -5.45 5.86
C SER A 72 -9.52 -4.15 6.64
N ILE A 73 -9.15 -3.02 6.03
CA ILE A 73 -9.42 -1.67 6.53
C ILE A 73 -10.66 -1.15 5.80
N SER A 74 -11.81 -1.21 6.46
CA SER A 74 -13.10 -0.83 5.87
C SER A 74 -13.25 0.68 5.68
N PHE A 75 -12.55 1.48 6.49
CA PHE A 75 -12.56 2.93 6.42
C PHE A 75 -11.13 3.47 6.49
N TRP A 76 -10.77 4.23 5.46
CA TRP A 76 -9.54 5.03 5.44
C TRP A 76 -9.83 6.31 4.66
N ASP A 77 -9.55 7.44 5.27
CA ASP A 77 -9.69 8.73 4.62
C ASP A 77 -8.54 9.64 5.04
N VAL A 78 -8.21 10.58 4.16
CA VAL A 78 -7.12 11.54 4.36
C VAL A 78 -7.65 12.93 4.01
N PRO A 79 -7.44 13.96 4.86
CA PRO A 79 -7.91 15.30 4.57
C PRO A 79 -7.31 15.86 3.29
N GLN A 80 -7.96 16.87 2.72
CA GLN A 80 -7.46 17.53 1.53
C GLN A 80 -6.08 18.16 1.80
N ASN A 81 -5.23 18.20 0.77
CA ASN A 81 -3.86 18.75 0.79
C ASN A 81 -2.82 17.92 1.57
N TYR A 82 -3.21 16.83 2.22
CA TYR A 82 -2.25 15.90 2.81
C TYR A 82 -1.72 14.89 1.79
N LEU A 83 -0.53 14.37 2.06
CA LEU A 83 0.13 13.37 1.23
C LEU A 83 -0.68 12.06 1.21
N ILE A 84 -0.88 11.53 0.00
CA ILE A 84 -1.52 10.23 -0.27
C ILE A 84 -0.42 9.27 -0.75
N PRO A 85 0.25 8.54 0.16
CA PRO A 85 1.37 7.70 -0.22
C PRO A 85 0.91 6.41 -0.92
N PRO A 86 1.65 5.89 -1.92
CA PRO A 86 1.30 4.61 -2.55
C PRO A 86 1.50 3.45 -1.56
N ILE A 87 0.43 2.68 -1.31
CA ILE A 87 0.41 1.54 -0.38
C ILE A 87 1.54 0.53 -0.64
N PRO A 88 1.82 0.12 -1.90
CA PRO A 88 2.84 -0.90 -2.15
C PRO A 88 4.21 -0.55 -1.59
N GLY A 89 4.66 0.69 -1.77
CA GLY A 89 5.97 1.13 -1.28
C GLY A 89 6.03 1.26 0.25
N ARG A 90 4.91 1.53 0.91
CA ARG A 90 4.83 1.63 2.37
C ARG A 90 4.83 0.24 3.02
N ALA A 91 4.12 -0.72 2.40
CA ALA A 91 4.20 -2.13 2.79
C ALA A 91 5.61 -2.70 2.61
N ASP A 92 6.28 -2.30 1.53
CA ASP A 92 7.64 -2.72 1.24
C ASP A 92 8.60 -2.39 2.38
N TYR A 93 8.52 -1.15 2.86
CA TYR A 93 9.36 -0.69 3.96
C TYR A 93 9.08 -1.48 5.26
N ILE A 94 7.80 -1.70 5.59
CA ILE A 94 7.41 -2.52 6.75
C ILE A 94 7.97 -3.94 6.68
N HIS A 95 7.95 -4.57 5.50
CA HIS A 95 8.52 -5.91 5.34
C HIS A 95 10.05 -5.94 5.47
N HIS A 96 10.74 -4.89 5.00
CA HIS A 96 12.19 -4.76 5.22
C HIS A 96 12.53 -4.55 6.70
N ILE A 97 11.75 -3.75 7.44
CA ILE A 97 11.91 -3.62 8.90
C ILE A 97 11.75 -4.97 9.59
N ALA A 98 10.74 -5.77 9.19
CA ALA A 98 10.55 -7.10 9.74
C ALA A 98 11.75 -8.04 9.48
N ASP A 99 12.39 -7.93 8.32
CA ASP A 99 13.62 -8.69 8.02
C ASP A 99 14.81 -8.23 8.87
N LEU A 100 14.94 -6.94 9.14
CA LEU A 100 15.98 -6.43 10.04
C LEU A 100 15.78 -6.94 11.47
N LEU A 101 14.54 -6.89 11.98
CA LEU A 101 14.22 -7.41 13.31
C LEU A 101 14.44 -8.92 13.40
N ARG A 102 14.15 -9.66 12.32
CA ARG A 102 14.38 -11.11 12.21
C ARG A 102 15.85 -11.49 12.41
N GLN A 103 16.78 -10.69 11.87
CA GLN A 103 18.23 -10.96 11.97
C GLN A 103 18.70 -10.98 13.42
N ASN A 104 18.11 -10.12 14.26
CA ASN A 104 18.43 -10.01 15.68
C ASN A 104 17.52 -10.84 16.59
N ASN A 105 16.71 -11.74 16.02
CA ASN A 105 15.75 -12.57 16.76
C ASN A 105 15.77 -14.03 16.29
N TYR A 106 16.96 -14.62 16.23
CA TYR A 106 17.18 -16.04 15.88
C TYR A 106 16.50 -16.46 14.57
N GLY A 107 16.42 -15.55 13.59
CA GLY A 107 15.78 -15.82 12.31
C GLY A 107 14.25 -15.78 12.32
N LYS A 108 13.61 -15.41 13.43
CA LYS A 108 12.14 -15.29 13.55
C LYS A 108 11.70 -13.83 13.50
N ILE A 109 10.72 -13.52 12.64
CA ILE A 109 10.12 -12.18 12.62
C ILE A 109 9.33 -12.00 13.93
N PRO A 110 9.63 -11.00 14.76
CA PRO A 110 8.84 -10.76 15.95
C PRO A 110 7.46 -10.20 15.57
N THR A 111 6.41 -10.69 16.22
CA THR A 111 5.01 -10.29 15.96
C THR A 111 4.27 -9.95 17.26
N GLY A 112 3.12 -9.31 17.11
CA GLY A 112 2.23 -8.93 18.21
C GLY A 112 2.59 -7.60 18.87
N SER A 113 1.73 -7.17 19.78
CA SER A 113 1.72 -5.82 20.38
C SER A 113 2.89 -5.55 21.33
N LYS A 114 3.72 -6.54 21.62
CA LYS A 114 4.97 -6.36 22.38
C LYS A 114 6.00 -5.56 21.59
N ILE A 115 5.91 -5.59 20.26
CA ILE A 115 6.73 -4.74 19.39
C ILE A 115 6.09 -3.37 19.34
N LYS A 116 6.84 -2.37 19.82
CA LYS A 116 6.43 -0.97 19.86
C LYS A 116 7.31 -0.17 18.89
N CYS A 117 6.68 0.36 17.86
CA CYS A 117 7.33 1.20 16.86
C CYS A 117 7.04 2.67 17.16
N LEU A 118 8.02 3.54 16.91
CA LEU A 118 7.82 4.99 16.88
C LEU A 118 7.80 5.42 15.41
N ASP A 119 6.69 6.01 14.96
CA ASP A 119 6.55 6.58 13.62
C ASP A 119 6.64 8.11 13.70
N ILE A 120 7.71 8.67 13.12
CA ILE A 120 8.01 10.11 13.17
C ILE A 120 7.58 10.75 11.85
N GLY A 121 6.64 11.70 11.92
CA GLY A 121 5.96 12.21 10.73
C GLY A 121 4.92 11.21 10.22
N VAL A 122 4.09 10.70 11.12
CA VAL A 122 3.06 9.68 10.82
C VAL A 122 2.07 10.16 9.74
N GLY A 123 1.85 11.47 9.67
CA GLY A 123 0.95 12.13 8.74
C GLY A 123 -0.52 11.76 8.97
N ALA A 124 -1.41 12.51 8.32
CA ALA A 124 -2.85 12.24 8.39
C ALA A 124 -3.26 10.88 7.79
N ASN A 125 -2.37 10.21 7.06
CA ASN A 125 -2.63 8.91 6.44
C ASN A 125 -2.37 7.71 7.37
N CYS A 126 -1.55 7.86 8.42
CA CYS A 126 -1.23 6.81 9.40
C CYS A 126 -0.81 5.46 8.77
N ILE A 127 -0.10 5.50 7.64
CA ILE A 127 0.03 4.31 6.79
C ILE A 127 0.93 3.23 7.37
N TYR A 128 2.05 3.59 8.00
CA TYR A 128 2.96 2.61 8.59
C TYR A 128 2.34 1.90 9.80
N PRO A 129 1.67 2.60 10.73
CA PRO A 129 0.92 1.95 11.81
C PRO A 129 -0.14 0.99 11.29
N ILE A 130 -0.94 1.40 10.30
CA ILE A 130 -1.99 0.55 9.72
C ILE A 130 -1.40 -0.74 9.15
N ILE A 131 -0.39 -0.63 8.28
CA ILE A 131 0.19 -1.80 7.61
C ILE A 131 0.96 -2.67 8.61
N GLY A 132 1.80 -2.08 9.46
CA GLY A 132 2.60 -2.83 10.44
C GLY A 132 1.73 -3.56 11.47
N ASN A 133 0.61 -2.97 11.87
CA ASN A 133 -0.36 -3.65 12.72
C ASN A 133 -1.03 -4.82 11.99
N LYS A 134 -1.47 -4.63 10.73
CA LYS A 134 -2.17 -5.67 9.98
C LYS A 134 -1.26 -6.82 9.51
N GLU A 135 -0.01 -6.54 9.18
CA GLU A 135 0.95 -7.56 8.74
C GLU A 135 1.57 -8.33 9.91
N TYR A 136 1.90 -7.64 11.00
CA TYR A 136 2.73 -8.22 12.06
C TYR A 136 2.16 -8.06 13.47
N GLY A 137 0.99 -7.42 13.63
CA GLY A 137 0.38 -7.19 14.94
C GLY A 137 1.13 -6.19 15.81
N TRP A 138 2.05 -5.41 15.23
CA TRP A 138 2.84 -4.44 15.97
C TRP A 138 1.97 -3.29 16.50
N SER A 139 2.44 -2.65 17.57
CA SER A 139 1.86 -1.44 18.12
C SER A 139 2.72 -0.24 17.78
N PHE A 140 2.09 0.93 17.63
CA PHE A 140 2.77 2.14 17.16
C PHE A 140 2.45 3.32 18.07
N ILE A 141 3.44 4.17 18.25
CA ILE A 141 3.31 5.54 18.74
C ILE A 141 3.60 6.42 17.53
N GLY A 142 2.63 7.21 17.09
CA GLY A 142 2.81 8.18 16.00
C GLY A 142 3.09 9.57 16.57
N SER A 143 4.04 10.28 15.98
CA SER A 143 4.29 11.71 16.25
C SER A 143 4.18 12.51 14.97
N ASP A 144 3.56 13.69 15.06
CA ASP A 144 3.45 14.66 13.98
C ASP A 144 3.56 16.08 14.54
N ILE A 145 3.83 17.07 13.68
CA ILE A 145 3.98 18.48 14.04
C ILE A 145 2.97 19.40 13.35
N ASP A 146 2.18 18.88 12.41
CA ASP A 146 1.10 19.61 11.74
C ASP A 146 -0.05 20.00 12.68
#